data_AF-A0ABD0NFT1-F1
#
_entry.id   AF-A0ABD0NFT1-F1
#
_cell.length_a   1.000
_cell.length_b   1.000
_cell.length_c   1.000
_cell.angle_alpha   90.00
_cell.angle_beta   90.00
_cell.angle_gamma   90.00
#
_symmetry.space_group_name_H-M   'P 1'
#
loop_
_entity.id
_entity.type
_entity.pdbx_description
1 polymer ?
#
loop_
_entity_poly.entity_id
_entity_poly.type
_entity_poly.pdbx_seq_one_letter_code
_entity_poly.pdbx_strand_id
1 'polypeptide(L)' 'PVAVEACKYLTDVLHIKNPLLIRELNLSEHELEDTQVNQIAALLQDKHCKLNKL' A
#
# COMPACT_ATOMS: atom_id res chain seq x y z
N PRO A 1 1.67 3.78 13.48
CA PRO A 1 2.78 3.92 12.50
C PRO A 1 2.22 3.99 11.08
N VAL A 2 2.78 4.85 10.23
CA VAL A 2 2.24 5.14 8.88
C VAL A 2 2.10 3.87 8.01
N ALA A 3 3.04 2.92 8.13
CA ALA A 3 2.96 1.62 7.43
C ALA A 3 1.77 0.74 7.86
N VAL A 4 1.31 0.84 9.12
CA VAL A 4 0.13 0.09 9.60
C VAL A 4 -1.15 0.66 8.99
N GLU A 5 -1.22 1.99 8.87
CA GLU A 5 -2.35 2.67 8.20
C GLU A 5 -2.38 2.33 6.72
N ALA A 6 -1.22 2.25 6.08
CA ALA A 6 -1.10 1.80 4.69
C ALA A 6 -1.61 0.37 4.49
N CYS A 7 -1.21 -0.57 5.35
CA CYS A 7 -1.73 -1.94 5.32
C CYS A 7 -3.25 -1.97 5.52
N LYS A 8 -3.77 -1.15 6.43
CA LYS A 8 -5.22 -1.05 6.66
C LYS A 8 -5.95 -0.50 5.44
N TYR A 9 -5.45 0.55 4.81
CA TYR A 9 -6.01 1.10 3.57
C TYR A 9 -6.01 0.04 2.45
N LEU A 10 -4.89 -0.67 2.26
CA LEU A 10 -4.79 -1.72 1.26
C LEU A 10 -5.77 -2.88 1.50
N THR A 11 -6.02 -3.25 2.75
CA THR A 11 -6.94 -4.33 3.09
C THR A 11 -8.41 -3.90 3.07
N ASP A 12 -8.73 -2.73 3.62
CA ASP A 12 -10.12 -2.30 3.81
C ASP A 12 -10.69 -1.65 2.54
N VAL A 13 -9.89 -0.87 1.82
CA VAL A 13 -10.32 -0.11 0.63
C VAL A 13 -10.01 -0.86 -0.65
N LEU A 14 -8.77 -1.35 -0.78
CA LEU A 14 -8.31 -2.03 -1.99
C LEU A 14 -8.51 -3.56 -1.94
N HIS A 15 -9.09 -4.07 -0.84
CA HIS A 15 -9.43 -5.48 -0.64
C HIS A 15 -8.26 -6.45 -0.82
N ILE A 16 -7.05 -5.99 -0.51
CA ILE A 16 -5.83 -6.79 -0.59
C ILE A 16 -5.68 -7.59 0.71
N LYS A 17 -5.83 -8.91 0.61
CA LYS A 17 -5.78 -9.81 1.77
C LYS A 17 -4.43 -9.85 2.48
N ASN A 18 -3.31 -9.66 1.75
CA ASN A 18 -1.95 -9.77 2.32
C ASN A 18 -0.99 -8.74 1.71
N PRO A 19 -1.10 -7.45 2.08
CA PRO A 19 -0.32 -6.37 1.45
C PRO A 19 1.21 -6.53 1.60
N LEU A 20 1.67 -7.24 2.64
CA LEU A 20 3.11 -7.53 2.84
C LEU A 20 3.65 -8.68 1.96
N LEU A 21 2.76 -9.45 1.31
CA LEU A 21 3.14 -10.59 0.48
C LEU A 21 3.00 -10.31 -1.02
N ILE A 22 2.28 -9.25 -1.40
CA ILE A 22 2.12 -8.87 -2.80
C ILE A 22 3.41 -8.27 -3.35
N ARG A 23 3.66 -8.52 -4.63
CA ARG A 23 4.81 -7.98 -5.37
C ARG A 23 4.41 -6.90 -6.36
N GLU A 24 3.14 -6.88 -6.74
CA GLU A 24 2.57 -5.93 -7.68
C GLU A 24 1.27 -5.40 -7.09
N LEU A 25 1.09 -4.08 -7.16
CA LEU A 25 -0.08 -3.37 -6.69
C LEU A 25 -0.52 -2.47 -7.84
N ASN A 26 -1.74 -2.64 -8.35
CA ASN A 26 -2.25 -1.75 -9.40
C ASN A 26 -3.20 -0.72 -8.79
N LEU A 27 -2.83 0.56 -8.90
CA LEU A 27 -3.63 1.69 -8.43
C LEU A 27 -4.20 2.53 -9.58
N SER A 28 -4.08 2.10 -10.84
CA SER A 28 -4.45 2.90 -12.01
C SER A 28 -5.91 3.35 -12.05
N GLU A 29 -6.80 2.58 -11.41
CA GLU A 29 -8.24 2.86 -11.34
C GLU A 29 -8.67 3.62 -10.08
N HIS A 30 -7.72 4.03 -9.23
CA HIS A 30 -8.01 4.66 -7.95
C HIS A 30 -7.49 6.10 -7.95
N GLU A 31 -8.38 7.05 -7.63
CA GLU A 31 -7.98 8.43 -7.36
C GLU A 31 -7.45 8.50 -5.93
N LEU A 32 -6.14 8.71 -5.81
CA LEU A 32 -5.44 8.74 -4.53
C LEU A 32 -5.27 10.17 -4.05
N GLU A 33 -5.66 10.45 -2.82
CA GLU A 33 -5.31 11.68 -2.13
C GLU A 33 -3.85 11.66 -1.65
N ASP A 34 -3.26 12.84 -1.42
CA ASP A 34 -1.88 12.97 -0.89
C ASP A 34 -1.64 12.14 0.37
N THR A 35 -2.66 12.04 1.24
CA THR A 35 -2.64 11.22 2.45
C THR A 35 -2.43 9.73 2.15
N GLN A 36 -3.11 9.22 1.13
CA GLN A 36 -3.03 7.81 0.71
C GLN A 36 -1.70 7.54 -0.01
N VAL A 37 -1.24 8.48 -0.84
CA VAL A 37 0.07 8.41 -1.49
C VAL A 37 1.19 8.33 -0.43
N ASN A 38 1.14 9.17 0.61
CA ASN A 38 2.11 9.15 1.70
C ASN A 38 2.10 7.84 2.49
N GLN A 39 0.92 7.26 2.72
CA GLN A 39 0.78 5.95 3.37
C GLN A 39 1.45 4.85 2.54
N ILE A 40 1.17 4.80 1.24
CA ILE A 40 1.76 3.82 0.33
C ILE A 40 3.28 4.02 0.23
N ALA A 41 3.76 5.26 0.17
CA ALA A 41 5.19 5.56 0.19
C ALA A 41 5.87 5.05 1.48
N ALA A 42 5.24 5.21 2.64
CA ALA A 42 5.76 4.68 3.89
C ALA A 42 5.83 3.15 3.92
N LEU A 43 4.85 2.48 3.30
CA LEU A 43 4.89 1.02 3.12
C LEU A 43 6.07 0.60 2.23
N LEU A 44 6.32 1.31 1.13
CA LEU A 44 7.45 1.03 0.23
C LEU A 44 8.82 1.22 0.91
N GLN A 45 8.90 2.13 1.88
CA GLN A 45 10.10 2.35 2.68
C GLN A 45 10.30 1.29 3.78
N ASP A 46 9.27 0.49 4.09
CA ASP A 46 9.39 -0.57 5.08
C ASP A 46 10.30 -1.69 4.55
N LYS A 47 11.30 -2.07 5.34
CA LYS A 47 12.27 -3.13 4.99
C LYS A 47 11.64 -4.50 4.73
N HIS A 48 10.41 -4.71 5.20
CA HIS A 48 9.64 -5.94 5.00
C HIS A 48 8.73 -5.88 3.77
N CYS A 49 8.64 -4.74 3.11
CA CYS A 49 7.87 -4.58 1.90
C CYS A 49 8.49 -5.40 0.76
N LYS A 50 7.64 -6.20 0.10
CA LYS A 50 8.04 -7.05 -1.04
C LYS A 50 7.50 -6.53 -2.36
N LEU A 51 6.92 -5.33 -2.35
CA LEU A 51 6.36 -4.71 -3.53
C LEU A 51 7.51 -4.28 -4.46
N ASN A 52 7.49 -4.80 -5.68
CA ASN A 52 8.49 -4.52 -6.70
C ASN A 52 7.90 -3.66 -7.83
N LYS A 53 6.57 -3.63 -7.96
CA LYS A 53 5.86 -2.92 -9.01
C LYS A 53 4.61 -2.25 -8.46
N LEU A 54 4.40 -1.01 -8.88
CA LEU A 54 3.26 -0.14 -8.56
C LEU A 54 2.64 0.35 -9.87
#